data_AF-A0A5C9AA00-F1
#
_entry.id   AF-A0A5C9AA00-F1
#
_cell.length_a   1.000
_cell.length_b   1.000
_cell.length_c   1.000
_cell.angle_alpha   90.00
_cell.angle_beta   90.00
_cell.angle_gamma   90.00
#
_symmetry.space_group_name_H-M   'P 1'
#
loop_
_entity.id
_entity.type
_entity.pdbx_description
1 polymer ?
#
loop_
_entity_poly.entity_id
_entity_poly.type
_entity_poly.pdbx_seq_one_letter_code
_entity_poly.pdbx_strand_id
1 'polypeptide(L)'
;LAKLTEMLRGLAELFLNDLSEKTGSHDIVRLHRLILQMNRALGMFEAQSKLWRLASLAQSSGAPVTKWATREEREGQLHLWFHCVGIRVSDQLERLLWRSIPHIIVTSATLRSLNSFSRLQEMSGLKEKAGDRFVALDSPFNHCEQGKIVIPRMRVEPSIDNEEQHIAEMAAFFRKQVESKK
;
A
#
# COMPACT_ATOMS: atom_id res chain seq x y z
N LEU A 1 -2.50 23.30 -11.03
CA LEU A 1 -2.58 22.86 -9.62
C LEU A 1 -1.41 21.96 -9.24
N ALA A 2 -1.24 20.76 -9.82
CA ALA A 2 -0.12 19.85 -9.48
C ALA A 2 1.28 20.52 -9.44
N LYS A 3 1.64 21.26 -10.49
CA LYS A 3 2.93 21.99 -10.58
C LYS A 3 3.11 23.07 -9.49
N LEU A 4 2.03 23.74 -9.08
CA LEU A 4 2.06 24.75 -8.02
C LEU A 4 2.26 24.09 -6.65
N THR A 5 1.60 22.95 -6.42
CA THR A 5 1.75 22.19 -5.19
C THR A 5 3.13 21.53 -5.07
N GLU A 6 3.73 21.06 -6.17
CA GLU A 6 5.13 20.60 -6.19
C GLU A 6 6.11 21.73 -5.81
N MET A 7 5.87 22.95 -6.29
CA MET A 7 6.69 24.12 -5.96
C MET A 7 6.56 24.50 -4.49
N LEU A 8 5.35 24.48 -3.94
CA LEU A 8 5.11 24.71 -2.50
C LEU A 8 5.77 23.65 -1.63
N ARG A 9 5.71 22.37 -2.04
CA ARG A 9 6.43 21.28 -1.39
C ARG A 9 7.94 21.54 -1.37
N GLY A 10 8.53 21.91 -2.51
CA GLY A 10 9.96 22.23 -2.60
C GLY A 10 10.37 23.43 -1.74
N LEU A 11 9.54 24.48 -1.68
CA LEU A 11 9.77 25.61 -0.76
C LEU A 11 9.72 25.19 0.71
N ALA A 12 8.78 24.32 1.09
CA ALA A 12 8.70 23.80 2.46
C ALA A 12 9.93 22.96 2.83
N GLU A 13 10.47 22.14 1.91
CA GLU A 13 11.73 21.41 2.11
C GLU A 13 12.91 22.36 2.32
N LEU A 14 13.02 23.41 1.50
CA LEU A 14 14.08 24.42 1.62
C LEU A 14 14.03 25.14 2.98
N PHE A 15 12.83 25.54 3.43
CA PHE A 15 12.67 26.16 4.75
C PHE A 15 12.99 25.20 5.89
N LEU A 16 12.62 23.92 5.79
CA LEU A 16 12.98 22.92 6.80
C LEU A 16 14.49 22.74 6.91
N ASN A 17 15.19 22.69 5.78
CA ASN A 17 16.64 22.55 5.76
C ASN A 17 17.33 23.77 6.40
N ASP A 18 16.93 25.00 6.04
CA ASP A 18 17.48 26.24 6.62
C ASP A 18 17.21 26.33 8.14
N LEU A 19 15.99 25.97 8.58
CA LEU A 19 15.66 25.95 10.01
C LEU A 19 16.46 24.89 10.77
N SER A 20 16.70 23.72 10.16
CA SER A 20 17.52 22.66 10.77
C SER A 20 18.98 23.09 10.95
N GLU A 21 19.56 23.82 9.99
CA GLU A 21 20.92 24.36 10.12
C GLU A 21 21.05 25.42 11.23
N LYS A 22 20.00 26.20 11.49
CA LYS A 22 19.98 27.25 12.53
C LYS A 22 19.81 26.73 13.96
N THR A 23 19.61 25.43 14.15
CA THR A 23 19.38 24.80 15.46
C THR A 23 20.53 25.00 16.45
N GLY A 24 21.76 25.27 15.98
CA GLY A 24 22.93 25.52 16.83
C GLY A 24 23.15 26.98 17.25
N SER A 25 22.41 27.95 16.70
CA SER A 25 22.70 29.39 16.88
C SER A 25 21.56 30.21 17.49
N HIS A 26 20.33 29.70 17.52
CA HIS A 26 19.15 30.41 18.01
C HIS A 26 18.36 29.57 19.04
N ASP A 27 17.34 30.14 19.66
CA ASP A 27 16.47 29.50 20.66
C ASP A 27 15.92 28.15 20.16
N ILE A 28 16.51 27.07 20.69
CA ILE A 28 16.27 25.68 20.30
C ILE A 28 14.78 25.32 20.43
N VAL A 29 14.09 25.83 21.46
CA VAL A 29 12.68 25.46 21.72
C VAL A 29 11.76 26.06 20.66
N ARG A 30 11.98 27.33 20.30
CA ARG A 30 11.21 28.00 19.23
C ARG A 30 11.50 27.39 17.86
N LEU A 31 12.76 27.09 17.57
CA LEU A 31 13.18 26.42 16.34
C LEU A 31 12.56 25.03 16.19
N HIS A 32 12.61 24.22 17.25
CA HIS A 32 12.03 22.88 17.21
C HIS A 32 10.51 22.92 16.97
N ARG A 33 9.81 23.90 17.58
CA ARG A 33 8.37 24.12 17.33
C ARG A 33 8.09 24.50 15.87
N LEU A 34 8.90 25.37 15.28
CA LEU A 34 8.79 25.75 13.87
C LEU A 34 9.07 24.58 12.93
N ILE A 35 10.10 23.78 13.22
CA ILE A 35 10.42 22.56 12.46
C ILE A 35 9.22 21.58 12.49
N LEU A 36 8.60 21.37 13.66
CA LEU A 36 7.42 20.50 13.77
C LEU A 36 6.23 21.02 12.95
N GLN A 37 5.98 22.34 12.94
CA GLN A 37 4.93 22.94 12.12
C GLN A 37 5.24 22.81 10.62
N MET A 38 6.50 23.02 10.23
CA MET A 38 6.93 22.89 8.84
C MET A 38 6.89 21.45 8.35
N ASN A 39 7.23 20.46 9.17
CA ASN A 39 7.10 19.04 8.83
C ASN A 39 5.63 18.66 8.55
N ARG A 40 4.68 19.21 9.33
CA ARG A 40 3.25 19.01 9.06
C ARG A 40 2.84 19.63 7.72
N ALA A 41 3.27 20.87 7.46
CA ALA A 41 2.98 21.55 6.20
C ALA A 41 3.58 20.81 5.00
N LEU A 42 4.82 20.33 5.11
CA LEU A 42 5.48 19.53 4.09
C LEU A 42 4.68 18.26 3.78
N GLY A 43 4.27 17.51 4.81
CA GLY A 43 3.43 16.32 4.62
C GLY A 43 2.10 16.60 3.90
N MET A 44 1.46 17.73 4.23
CA MET A 44 0.25 18.18 3.53
C MET A 44 0.50 18.51 2.06
N PHE A 45 1.59 19.25 1.76
CA PHE A 45 1.94 19.59 0.39
C PHE A 45 2.36 18.38 -0.43
N GLU A 46 3.06 17.42 0.18
CA GLU A 46 3.35 16.14 -0.44
C GLU A 46 2.10 15.38 -0.85
N ALA A 47 1.15 15.24 0.08
CA ALA A 47 -0.10 14.55 -0.17
C ALA A 47 -0.90 15.22 -1.28
N GLN A 48 -1.06 16.55 -1.22
CA GLN A 48 -1.76 17.31 -2.25
C GLN A 48 -1.04 17.25 -3.60
N SER A 49 0.29 17.30 -3.62
CA SER A 49 1.08 17.21 -4.85
C SER A 49 0.87 15.86 -5.53
N LYS A 50 1.00 14.76 -4.77
CA LYS A 50 0.77 13.39 -5.27
C LYS A 50 -0.67 13.22 -5.78
N LEU A 51 -1.65 13.73 -5.04
CA LEU A 51 -3.06 13.70 -5.43
C LEU A 51 -3.28 14.43 -6.75
N TRP A 52 -2.88 15.69 -6.86
CA TRP A 52 -3.13 16.48 -8.07
C TRP A 52 -2.34 15.98 -9.27
N ARG A 53 -1.14 15.44 -9.04
CA ARG A 53 -0.36 14.77 -10.08
C ARG A 53 -1.11 13.57 -10.64
N LEU A 54 -1.60 12.66 -9.79
CA LEU A 54 -2.40 11.52 -10.23
C LEU A 54 -3.74 11.93 -10.84
N ALA A 55 -4.41 12.93 -10.27
CA ALA A 55 -5.67 13.46 -10.79
C ALA A 55 -5.53 13.99 -12.23
N SER A 56 -4.37 14.59 -12.55
CA SER A 56 -4.09 15.11 -13.89
C SER A 56 -3.82 14.03 -14.94
N LEU A 57 -3.49 12.81 -14.52
CA LEU A 57 -3.21 11.69 -15.42
C LEU A 57 -4.50 10.94 -15.76
N ALA A 58 -4.73 10.68 -17.04
CA ALA A 58 -5.80 9.76 -17.47
C ALA A 58 -5.43 8.30 -17.15
N GLN A 59 -4.16 7.95 -17.38
CA GLN A 59 -3.60 6.62 -17.14
C GLN A 59 -2.23 6.71 -16.44
N SER A 60 -1.89 5.67 -15.68
CA SER A 60 -0.60 5.44 -15.05
C SER A 60 -0.21 3.97 -15.27
N SER A 61 1.00 3.71 -15.77
CA SER A 61 1.47 2.34 -16.07
C SER A 61 0.52 1.55 -16.99
N GLY A 62 -0.01 2.21 -18.02
CA GLY A 62 -0.95 1.62 -18.98
C GLY A 62 -2.33 1.25 -18.43
N ALA A 63 -2.67 1.66 -17.20
CA ALA A 63 -3.98 1.45 -16.59
C ALA A 63 -4.63 2.80 -16.20
N PRO A 64 -5.97 2.90 -16.18
CA PRO A 64 -6.64 4.12 -15.72
C PRO A 64 -6.31 4.42 -14.26
N VAL A 65 -6.37 5.71 -13.92
CA VAL A 65 -6.30 6.17 -12.52
C VAL A 65 -7.73 6.21 -11.98
N THR A 66 -8.01 5.47 -10.91
CA THR A 66 -9.30 5.49 -10.22
C THR A 66 -9.43 6.79 -9.44
N LYS A 67 -10.57 7.48 -9.57
CA LYS A 67 -10.80 8.80 -8.95
C LYS A 67 -12.21 8.84 -8.37
N TRP A 68 -12.35 9.21 -7.10
CA TRP A 68 -13.65 9.36 -6.45
C TRP A 68 -13.58 10.39 -5.31
N ALA A 69 -14.75 10.81 -4.82
CA ALA A 69 -14.85 11.70 -3.67
C ALA A 69 -15.68 11.03 -2.56
N THR A 70 -15.33 11.26 -1.30
CA THR A 70 -16.16 10.88 -0.14
C THR A 70 -16.52 12.13 0.65
N ARG A 71 -17.75 12.18 1.16
CA ARG A 71 -18.21 13.25 2.05
C ARG A 71 -18.53 12.62 3.38
N GLU A 72 -17.83 13.05 4.42
CA GLU A 72 -17.90 12.48 5.77
C GLU A 72 -18.13 13.61 6.77
N GLU A 73 -19.02 13.39 7.73
CA GLU A 73 -19.20 14.29 8.85
C GLU A 73 -18.20 13.91 9.96
N ARG A 74 -17.39 14.87 10.38
CA ARG A 74 -16.44 14.69 11.48
C ARG A 74 -16.48 15.93 12.36
N GLU A 75 -16.59 15.73 13.67
CA GLU A 75 -16.62 16.83 14.65
C GLU A 75 -17.72 17.87 14.35
N GLY A 76 -18.87 17.43 13.82
CA GLY A 76 -20.00 18.29 13.44
C GLY A 76 -19.77 19.13 12.18
N GLN A 77 -18.68 18.90 11.44
CA GLN A 77 -18.36 19.57 10.18
C GLN A 77 -18.37 18.56 9.03
N LEU A 78 -18.84 19.02 7.86
CA LEU A 78 -18.77 18.23 6.63
C LEU A 78 -17.38 18.36 6.01
N HIS A 79 -16.69 17.24 5.87
CA HIS A 79 -15.41 17.13 5.18
C HIS A 79 -15.61 16.43 3.84
N LEU A 80 -15.04 17.01 2.78
CA LEU A 80 -14.98 16.41 1.46
C LEU A 80 -13.56 15.93 1.19
N TRP A 81 -13.43 14.64 0.89
CA TRP A 81 -12.18 14.00 0.50
C TRP A 81 -12.21 13.66 -0.97
N PHE A 82 -11.07 13.83 -1.64
CA PHE A 82 -10.86 13.42 -3.02
C PHE A 82 -9.72 12.41 -3.07
N HIS A 83 -9.97 11.29 -3.75
CA HIS A 83 -9.09 10.14 -3.77
C HIS A 83 -8.64 9.87 -5.21
N CYS A 84 -7.36 9.61 -5.41
CA CYS A 84 -6.81 9.18 -6.69
C CYS A 84 -5.86 8.00 -6.48
N VAL A 85 -6.11 6.88 -7.17
CA VAL A 85 -5.32 5.65 -7.03
C VAL A 85 -4.91 5.12 -8.38
N GLY A 86 -3.60 5.02 -8.61
CA GLY A 86 -3.05 4.32 -9.77
C GLY A 86 -3.16 2.81 -9.58
N ILE A 87 -3.84 2.12 -10.50
CA ILE A 87 -4.10 0.68 -10.38
C ILE A 87 -2.85 -0.16 -10.70
N ARG A 88 -1.99 0.35 -11.59
CA ARG A 88 -0.70 -0.26 -11.93
C ARG A 88 0.46 0.67 -11.58
N VAL A 89 1.57 0.05 -11.18
CA VAL A 89 2.78 0.74 -10.70
C VAL A 89 4.05 0.24 -11.38
N SER A 90 3.95 -0.59 -12.42
CA SER A 90 5.08 -1.20 -13.12
C SER A 90 6.09 -0.17 -13.62
N ASP A 91 5.64 0.93 -14.23
CA ASP A 91 6.54 1.96 -14.79
C ASP A 91 7.28 2.72 -13.68
N GLN A 92 6.65 2.84 -12.51
CA GLN A 92 7.28 3.47 -11.35
C GLN A 92 8.38 2.58 -10.78
N LEU A 93 8.14 1.27 -10.69
CA LEU A 93 9.16 0.29 -10.28
C LEU A 93 10.30 0.21 -11.30
N GLU A 94 9.98 0.21 -12.59
CA GLU A 94 10.97 0.25 -13.68
C GLU A 94 11.91 1.45 -13.54
N ARG A 95 11.34 2.64 -13.37
CA ARG A 95 12.11 3.88 -13.28
C ARG A 95 12.95 3.98 -12.01
N LEU A 96 12.43 3.52 -10.87
CA LEU A 96 13.08 3.71 -9.56
C LEU A 96 14.02 2.57 -9.19
N LEU A 97 13.76 1.34 -9.66
CA LEU A 97 14.46 0.14 -9.22
C LEU A 97 15.09 -0.59 -10.39
N TRP A 98 14.29 -1.16 -11.31
CA TRP A 98 14.76 -2.12 -12.32
C TRP A 98 15.80 -1.52 -13.27
N ARG A 99 15.58 -0.27 -13.71
CA ARG A 99 16.54 0.44 -14.56
C ARG A 99 17.71 1.04 -13.78
N SER A 100 17.53 1.31 -12.48
CA SER A 100 18.52 2.04 -11.68
C SER A 100 19.58 1.13 -11.06
N ILE A 101 19.26 -0.14 -10.83
CA ILE A 101 20.15 -1.09 -10.15
C ILE A 101 20.43 -2.25 -11.11
N PRO A 102 21.70 -2.60 -11.41
CA PRO A 102 22.03 -3.60 -12.42
C PRO A 102 21.40 -4.98 -12.20
N HIS A 103 21.39 -5.45 -10.95
CA HIS A 103 20.84 -6.75 -10.57
C HIS A 103 20.13 -6.64 -9.23
N ILE A 104 18.87 -7.07 -9.16
CA ILE A 104 18.06 -7.06 -7.94
C ILE A 104 17.56 -8.47 -7.66
N ILE A 105 17.60 -8.88 -6.38
CA ILE A 105 17.00 -10.13 -5.92
C ILE A 105 15.67 -9.80 -5.23
N VAL A 106 14.58 -10.30 -5.79
CA VAL A 106 13.26 -10.27 -5.16
C VAL A 106 12.94 -11.66 -4.64
N THR A 107 12.91 -11.82 -3.32
CA THR A 107 12.65 -13.11 -2.67
C THR A 107 11.54 -12.97 -1.63
N SER A 108 10.67 -13.97 -1.58
CA SER A 108 9.63 -14.12 -0.55
C SER A 108 9.09 -15.55 -0.59
N ALA A 109 8.56 -16.02 0.53
CA ALA A 109 7.90 -17.32 0.62
C ALA A 109 6.64 -17.42 -0.26
N THR A 110 6.05 -16.30 -0.68
CA THR A 110 4.72 -16.25 -1.32
C THR A 110 4.64 -15.35 -2.55
N LEU A 111 5.58 -15.51 -3.49
CA LEU A 111 5.61 -14.72 -4.74
C LEU A 111 4.67 -15.25 -5.86
N ARG A 112 4.27 -16.52 -5.79
CA ARG A 112 3.42 -17.16 -6.79
C ARG A 112 1.94 -17.01 -6.45
N SER A 113 1.12 -16.87 -7.48
CA SER A 113 -0.35 -16.97 -7.39
C SER A 113 -0.82 -18.02 -8.37
N LEU A 114 -1.70 -18.94 -7.92
CA LEU A 114 -2.17 -20.06 -8.73
C LEU A 114 -1.04 -20.84 -9.42
N ASN A 115 0.02 -21.14 -8.66
CA ASN A 115 1.22 -21.82 -9.15
C ASN A 115 2.00 -21.11 -10.28
N SER A 116 1.75 -19.83 -10.52
CA SER A 116 2.43 -19.05 -11.55
C SER A 116 2.99 -17.72 -11.02
N PHE A 117 4.03 -17.21 -11.68
CA PHE A 117 4.57 -15.87 -11.47
C PHE A 117 3.88 -14.79 -12.34
N SER A 118 2.91 -15.16 -13.18
CA SER A 118 2.24 -14.22 -14.12
C SER A 118 1.71 -12.96 -13.44
N ARG A 119 1.06 -13.10 -12.27
CA ARG A 119 0.54 -11.95 -11.51
C ARG A 119 1.66 -11.03 -11.01
N LEU A 120 2.77 -11.60 -10.54
CA LEU A 120 3.92 -10.81 -10.10
C LEU A 120 4.53 -10.06 -11.29
N GLN A 121 4.73 -10.75 -12.42
CA GLN A 121 5.26 -10.15 -13.65
C GLN A 121 4.40 -8.98 -14.13
N GLU A 122 3.08 -9.18 -14.19
CA GLU A 122 2.13 -8.14 -14.62
C GLU A 122 2.15 -6.90 -13.72
N MET A 123 2.17 -7.11 -12.40
CA MET A 123 2.10 -6.01 -11.42
C MET A 123 3.43 -5.29 -11.23
N SER A 124 4.55 -6.02 -11.29
CA SER A 124 5.89 -5.47 -11.05
C SER A 124 6.57 -4.92 -12.30
N GLY A 125 6.18 -5.39 -13.49
CA GLY A 125 6.83 -5.06 -14.76
C GLY A 125 8.00 -5.99 -15.13
N LEU A 126 8.42 -6.90 -14.24
CA LEU A 126 9.49 -7.87 -14.52
C LEU A 126 9.08 -8.83 -15.66
N LYS A 127 10.00 -9.10 -16.57
CA LYS A 127 9.77 -9.89 -17.79
C LYS A 127 10.96 -10.77 -18.09
N GLU A 128 10.70 -12.03 -18.40
CA GLU A 128 11.75 -12.96 -18.89
C GLU A 128 12.46 -12.43 -20.13
N LYS A 129 11.74 -11.70 -21.01
CA LYS A 129 12.32 -11.04 -22.19
C LYS A 129 13.34 -9.95 -21.85
N ALA A 130 13.28 -9.37 -20.65
CA ALA A 130 14.24 -8.38 -20.16
C ALA A 130 15.46 -9.02 -19.48
N GLY A 131 15.52 -10.36 -19.40
CA GLY A 131 16.58 -11.11 -18.71
C GLY A 131 16.25 -11.47 -17.27
N ASP A 132 15.05 -11.14 -16.78
CA ASP A 132 14.60 -11.49 -15.43
C ASP A 132 14.37 -12.99 -15.29
N ARG A 133 14.73 -13.55 -14.12
CA ARG A 133 14.60 -14.99 -13.83
C ARG A 133 13.61 -15.21 -12.71
N PHE A 134 12.76 -16.21 -12.87
CA PHE A 134 11.76 -16.61 -11.88
C PHE A 134 12.01 -18.05 -11.44
N VAL A 135 12.28 -18.24 -10.15
CA VAL A 135 12.59 -19.55 -9.58
C VAL A 135 11.67 -19.79 -8.39
N ALA A 136 11.01 -20.93 -8.37
CA ALA A 136 10.26 -21.41 -7.22
C ALA A 136 10.97 -22.63 -6.65
N LEU A 137 11.25 -22.58 -5.35
CA LEU A 137 11.83 -23.70 -4.62
C LEU A 137 10.72 -24.45 -3.90
N ASP A 138 10.85 -25.78 -3.85
CA ASP A 138 9.92 -26.60 -3.10
C ASP A 138 10.14 -26.42 -1.58
N SER A 139 9.04 -26.49 -0.83
CA SER A 139 9.11 -26.45 0.62
C SER A 139 9.77 -27.73 1.14
N PRO A 140 10.70 -27.64 2.12
CA PRO A 140 11.34 -28.81 2.70
C PRO A 140 10.40 -29.61 3.65
N PHE A 141 9.21 -29.08 3.95
CA PHE A 141 8.30 -29.65 4.93
C PHE A 141 7.36 -30.71 4.35
N ASN A 142 7.10 -31.75 5.14
CA ASN A 142 6.16 -32.81 4.79
C ASN A 142 4.75 -32.49 5.32
N HIS A 143 4.04 -31.61 4.62
CA HIS A 143 2.77 -31.05 5.07
C HIS A 143 1.68 -32.10 5.34
N CYS A 144 1.65 -33.23 4.61
CA CYS A 144 0.62 -34.25 4.81
C CYS A 144 0.74 -34.99 6.15
N GLU A 145 1.95 -35.11 6.68
CA GLU A 145 2.20 -35.70 8.01
C GLU A 145 2.10 -34.64 9.12
N GLN A 146 2.46 -33.39 8.81
CA GLN A 146 2.52 -32.31 9.82
C GLN A 146 1.16 -31.66 10.10
N GLY A 147 0.18 -31.79 9.20
CA GLY A 147 -1.10 -31.11 9.36
C GLY A 147 -2.18 -31.59 8.40
N LYS A 148 -3.37 -31.05 8.60
CA LYS A 148 -4.54 -31.33 7.76
C LYS A 148 -5.37 -30.07 7.56
N ILE A 149 -5.96 -29.95 6.38
CA ILE A 149 -6.96 -28.91 6.09
C ILE A 149 -8.32 -29.44 6.56
N VAL A 150 -9.03 -28.63 7.35
CA VAL A 150 -10.39 -28.94 7.81
C VAL A 150 -11.35 -27.96 7.16
N ILE A 151 -12.28 -28.47 6.35
CA ILE A 151 -13.38 -27.70 5.76
C ILE A 151 -14.66 -28.14 6.48
N PRO A 152 -15.19 -27.36 7.42
CA PRO A 152 -16.44 -27.69 8.11
C PRO A 152 -17.60 -27.79 7.13
N ARG A 153 -18.55 -28.70 7.38
CA ARG A 153 -19.80 -28.77 6.63
C ARG A 153 -20.77 -27.69 7.13
N MET A 154 -20.53 -26.47 6.67
CA MET A 154 -21.41 -25.32 6.91
C MET A 154 -22.74 -25.50 6.16
N ARG A 155 -23.82 -24.91 6.65
CA ARG A 155 -25.14 -25.00 6.01
C ARG A 155 -25.32 -23.96 4.90
N VAL A 156 -24.60 -22.85 5.00
CA VAL A 156 -24.67 -21.73 4.07
C VAL A 156 -23.28 -21.33 3.58
N GLU A 157 -23.23 -20.80 2.36
CA GLU A 157 -22.04 -20.14 1.82
C GLU A 157 -21.92 -18.72 2.40
N PRO A 158 -20.69 -18.14 2.46
CA PRO A 158 -20.47 -16.78 2.92
C PRO A 158 -20.86 -15.72 1.87
N SER A 159 -22.12 -15.75 1.42
CA SER A 159 -22.70 -14.69 0.59
C SER A 159 -23.14 -13.51 1.46
N ILE A 160 -23.39 -12.36 0.83
CA ILE A 160 -23.83 -11.14 1.53
C ILE A 160 -25.14 -11.36 2.30
N ASP A 161 -26.09 -12.09 1.72
CA ASP A 161 -27.40 -12.36 2.34
C ASP A 161 -27.30 -13.30 3.56
N ASN A 162 -26.26 -14.14 3.60
CA ASN A 162 -26.07 -15.16 4.63
C ASN A 162 -24.96 -14.81 5.64
N GLU A 163 -24.42 -13.58 5.61
CA GLU A 163 -23.26 -13.18 6.41
C GLU A 163 -23.45 -13.49 7.90
N GLU A 164 -24.58 -13.06 8.47
CA GLU A 164 -24.87 -13.26 9.89
C GLU A 164 -24.95 -14.75 10.26
N GLN A 165 -25.66 -15.55 9.45
CA GLN A 165 -25.80 -16.99 9.69
C GLN A 165 -24.45 -17.72 9.53
N HIS A 166 -23.68 -17.39 8.50
CA HIS A 166 -22.37 -17.97 8.25
C HIS A 166 -21.41 -17.67 9.42
N ILE A 167 -21.40 -16.42 9.92
CA ILE A 167 -20.60 -16.03 11.08
C ILE A 167 -21.04 -16.78 12.34
N ALA A 168 -22.34 -16.90 12.59
CA ALA A 168 -22.86 -17.62 13.74
C ALA A 168 -22.46 -19.11 13.72
N GLU A 169 -22.55 -19.77 12.57
CA GLU A 169 -22.11 -21.16 12.39
C GLU A 169 -20.59 -21.29 12.57
N MET A 170 -19.81 -20.36 12.03
CA MET A 170 -18.36 -20.36 12.15
C MET A 170 -17.93 -20.20 13.61
N ALA A 171 -18.54 -19.26 14.33
CA ALA A 171 -18.27 -19.02 15.75
C ALA A 171 -18.66 -20.23 16.62
N ALA A 172 -19.80 -20.87 16.33
CA ALA A 172 -20.23 -22.08 17.03
C ALA A 172 -19.26 -23.26 16.77
N PHE A 173 -18.82 -23.46 15.53
CA PHE A 173 -17.81 -24.47 15.20
C PHE A 173 -16.47 -24.18 15.89
N PHE A 174 -15.99 -22.94 15.82
CA PHE A 174 -14.75 -22.51 16.44
C PHE A 174 -14.77 -22.71 17.97
N ARG A 175 -15.85 -22.29 18.64
CA ARG A 175 -16.01 -22.47 20.09
C ARG A 175 -15.91 -23.94 20.48
N LYS A 176 -16.60 -24.83 19.76
CA LYS A 176 -16.51 -26.29 19.99
C LYS A 176 -15.08 -26.81 19.85
N GLN A 177 -14.31 -26.32 18.86
CA GLN A 177 -12.91 -26.73 18.70
C GLN A 177 -12.04 -26.28 19.88
N VAL A 178 -12.24 -25.07 20.40
CA VAL A 178 -11.52 -24.57 21.58
C VAL A 178 -11.86 -25.38 22.83
N GLU A 179 -13.14 -25.67 23.05
CA GLU A 179 -13.61 -26.47 24.19
C GLU A 179 -13.10 -27.91 24.11
N SER A 180 -13.05 -28.52 22.93
CA SER A 180 -12.55 -29.89 22.74
C SER A 180 -11.04 -30.06 22.98
N LYS A 181 -10.29 -28.97 23.08
CA LYS A 181 -8.84 -28.97 23.32
C LYS A 181 -8.47 -28.68 24.78
N LYS A 182 -9.43 -28.34 25.63
CA LYS A 182 -9.25 -28.28 27.09
C LYS A 182 -9.43 -29.66 27.69
#